data_AF-A0A3R6XFZ3-F1
#
_entry.id   AF-A0A3R6XFZ3-F1
#
_cell.length_a   1.000
_cell.length_b   1.000
_cell.length_c   1.000
_cell.angle_alpha   90.00
_cell.angle_beta   90.00
_cell.angle_gamma   90.00
#
_symmetry.space_group_name_H-M   'P 1'
#
loop_
_entity.id
_entity.type
_entity.pdbx_description
1 polymer ?
#
loop_
_entity_poly.entity_id
_entity_poly.type
_entity_poly.pdbx_seq_one_letter_code
_entity_poly.pdbx_strand_id
1 'polypeptide(L)'
;MRKDYLIKSITQYIFFFFLGAFLGYLWEVLLFYVQDGVFCNRGFLYGPWLPVYGVGAVLMLLILRRFQKHPVKVFFLAALLGSFVELFIGWFLAQVFHLRYWDYHDYPLQLGGYICLYSALGFGIAGVLWVCVFARIASHLWRKMPVPLQRIFLTLLILAFLLDCAAALIFPNAGHNITFS
;
A
#
# COMPACT_ATOMS: atom_id res chain seq x y z
N MET A 1 23.35 -20.19 9.05
CA MET A 1 22.24 -20.78 8.24
C MET A 1 20.86 -20.20 8.57
N ARG A 2 20.25 -20.45 9.75
CA ARG A 2 18.89 -19.93 10.06
C ARG A 2 18.84 -18.40 10.20
N LYS A 3 19.85 -17.79 10.85
CA LYS A 3 19.96 -16.32 10.98
C LYS A 3 20.09 -15.61 9.62
N ASP A 4 20.93 -16.12 8.73
CA ASP A 4 21.18 -15.50 7.42
C ASP A 4 19.94 -15.56 6.51
N TYR A 5 19.19 -16.66 6.60
CA TYR A 5 17.91 -16.81 5.90
C TYR A 5 16.84 -15.84 6.43
N LEU A 6 16.75 -15.69 7.76
CA LEU A 6 15.83 -14.75 8.39
C LEU A 6 16.18 -13.31 8.00
N ILE A 7 17.45 -12.92 8.05
CA ILE A 7 17.89 -11.57 7.65
C ILE A 7 17.53 -11.30 6.19
N LYS A 8 17.82 -12.23 5.28
CA LYS A 8 17.45 -12.09 3.86
C LYS A 8 15.94 -11.97 3.64
N SER A 9 15.15 -12.68 4.44
CA SER A 9 13.68 -12.62 4.36
C SER A 9 13.15 -11.28 4.87
N ILE A 10 13.68 -10.80 6.00
CA ILE A 10 13.27 -9.52 6.61
C ILE A 10 13.61 -8.35 5.67
N THR A 11 14.84 -8.28 5.15
CA THR A 11 15.23 -7.20 4.23
C THR A 11 14.35 -7.17 2.99
N GLN A 12 13.96 -8.33 2.48
CA GLN A 12 13.05 -8.42 1.34
C GLN A 12 11.63 -7.90 1.67
N TYR A 13 11.08 -8.18 2.85
CA TYR A 13 9.78 -7.62 3.24
C TYR A 13 9.82 -6.12 3.49
N ILE A 14 10.92 -5.60 4.05
CA ILE A 14 11.13 -4.15 4.18
C ILE A 14 11.19 -3.50 2.79
N PHE A 15 11.91 -4.12 1.85
CA PHE A 15 11.93 -3.66 0.46
C PHE A 15 10.53 -3.66 -0.17
N PHE A 16 9.74 -4.72 0.05
CA PHE A 16 8.37 -4.79 -0.43
C PHE A 16 7.43 -3.76 0.20
N PHE A 17 7.65 -3.41 1.47
CA PHE A 17 6.92 -2.30 2.10
C PHE A 17 7.18 -0.99 1.35
N PHE A 18 8.44 -0.62 1.12
CA PHE A 18 8.78 0.62 0.42
C PHE A 18 8.32 0.61 -1.04
N LEU A 19 8.49 -0.52 -1.72
CA LEU A 19 8.01 -0.67 -3.10
C LEU A 19 6.48 -0.53 -3.18
N GLY A 20 5.75 -1.18 -2.26
CA GLY A 20 4.29 -1.04 -2.18
C GLY A 20 3.85 0.38 -1.87
N ALA A 21 4.53 1.06 -0.93
CA ALA A 21 4.23 2.44 -0.57
C ALA A 21 4.48 3.41 -1.73
N PHE A 22 5.55 3.19 -2.51
CA PHE A 22 5.86 3.98 -3.70
C PHE A 22 4.89 3.72 -4.85
N LEU A 23 4.54 2.47 -5.13
CA LEU A 23 3.55 2.14 -6.17
C LEU A 23 2.17 2.67 -5.82
N GLY A 24 1.77 2.59 -4.54
CA GLY A 24 0.54 3.21 -4.04
C GLY A 24 0.56 4.73 -4.20
N TYR A 25 1.70 5.36 -3.94
CA TYR A 25 1.88 6.79 -4.20
C TYR A 25 1.69 7.14 -5.68
N LEU A 26 2.34 6.43 -6.59
CA LEU A 26 2.15 6.64 -8.02
C LEU A 26 0.69 6.44 -8.46
N TRP A 27 0.01 5.44 -7.90
CA TRP A 27 -1.39 5.16 -8.19
C TRP A 27 -2.30 6.32 -7.78
N GLU A 28 -2.16 6.82 -6.55
CA GLU A 28 -2.97 7.95 -6.05
C GLU A 28 -2.69 9.24 -6.82
N VAL A 29 -1.41 9.54 -7.09
CA VAL A 29 -1.04 10.71 -7.90
C VAL A 29 -1.64 10.62 -9.30
N LEU A 30 -1.60 9.44 -9.93
CA LEU A 30 -2.18 9.24 -11.25
C LEU A 30 -3.71 9.38 -11.23
N LEU A 31 -4.38 8.84 -10.21
CA LEU A 31 -5.83 8.95 -10.06
C LEU A 31 -6.27 10.42 -9.97
N PHE A 32 -5.65 11.20 -9.09
CA PHE A 32 -5.97 12.63 -8.95
C PHE A 32 -5.60 13.43 -10.20
N TYR A 33 -4.49 13.10 -10.85
CA TYR A 33 -4.12 13.75 -12.10
C TYR A 33 -5.15 13.51 -13.20
N VAL A 34 -5.71 12.29 -13.30
CA VAL A 34 -6.73 11.94 -14.29
C VAL A 34 -8.11 12.50 -13.93
N GLN A 35 -8.47 12.53 -12.65
CA GLN A 35 -9.80 12.98 -12.20
C GLN A 35 -9.90 14.51 -12.11
N ASP A 36 -8.91 15.15 -11.50
CA ASP A 36 -8.96 16.57 -11.14
C ASP A 36 -7.98 17.42 -11.97
N GLY A 37 -7.10 16.79 -12.77
CA GLY A 37 -6.09 17.49 -13.57
C GLY A 37 -4.94 18.09 -12.75
N VAL A 38 -4.88 17.80 -11.45
CA VAL A 38 -3.89 18.39 -10.53
C VAL A 38 -2.88 17.35 -10.08
N PHE A 39 -1.60 17.74 -10.09
CA PHE A 39 -0.55 16.97 -9.45
C PHE A 39 -0.48 17.34 -7.96
N CYS A 40 -0.93 16.43 -7.10
CA CYS A 40 -0.93 16.62 -5.66
C CYS A 40 -0.11 15.53 -4.97
N ASN A 41 0.80 15.95 -4.10
CA ASN A 41 1.54 15.04 -3.23
C ASN A 41 0.61 14.54 -2.13
N ARG A 42 0.02 13.37 -2.36
CA ARG A 42 -1.09 12.84 -1.57
C ARG A 42 -0.57 12.10 -0.34
N GLY A 43 -1.11 12.48 0.82
CA GLY A 43 -0.85 11.82 2.09
C GLY A 43 -0.18 12.74 3.12
N PHE A 44 -0.05 12.20 4.34
CA PHE A 44 0.50 12.91 5.49
C PHE A 44 2.00 13.23 5.37
N LEU A 45 2.72 12.43 4.58
CA LEU A 45 4.17 12.47 4.42
C LEU A 45 4.55 13.29 3.18
N TYR A 46 5.76 13.86 3.15
CA TYR A 46 6.24 14.67 2.01
C TYR A 46 6.92 13.84 0.93
N GLY A 47 7.47 12.68 1.28
CA GLY A 47 8.13 11.80 0.33
C GLY A 47 7.15 10.96 -0.49
N PRO A 48 7.64 10.29 -1.55
CA PRO A 48 6.83 9.51 -2.47
C PRO A 48 6.45 8.13 -1.87
N TRP A 49 5.86 8.13 -0.68
CA TRP A 49 5.45 6.92 0.00
C TRP A 49 4.09 7.10 0.68
N LEU A 50 3.18 6.20 0.35
CA LEU A 50 1.92 6.04 1.07
C LEU A 50 1.98 4.76 1.92
N PRO A 51 2.27 4.86 3.23
CA PRO A 51 2.53 3.70 4.09
C PRO A 51 1.40 2.67 4.09
N VAL A 52 0.15 3.12 3.95
CA VAL A 52 -1.02 2.24 3.89
C VAL A 52 -0.91 1.21 2.76
N TYR A 53 -0.42 1.61 1.58
CA TYR A 53 -0.19 0.70 0.47
C TYR A 53 1.01 -0.22 0.72
N GLY A 54 2.05 0.27 1.40
CA GLY A 54 3.19 -0.55 1.82
C GLY A 54 2.79 -1.65 2.81
N VAL A 55 1.98 -1.33 3.81
CA VAL A 55 1.42 -2.30 4.77
C VAL A 55 0.52 -3.30 4.04
N GLY A 56 -0.41 -2.82 3.20
CA GLY A 56 -1.30 -3.66 2.42
C GLY A 56 -0.54 -4.64 1.50
N ALA A 57 0.50 -4.15 0.83
CA ALA A 57 1.37 -4.95 -0.02
C ALA A 57 2.07 -6.09 0.75
N VAL A 58 2.62 -5.80 1.93
CA VAL A 58 3.24 -6.83 2.77
C VAL A 58 2.19 -7.81 3.30
N LEU A 59 1.04 -7.31 3.78
CA LEU A 59 -0.04 -8.15 4.30
C LEU A 59 -0.56 -9.13 3.23
N MET A 60 -0.82 -8.64 2.02
CA MET A 60 -1.21 -9.47 0.89
C MET A 60 -0.16 -10.54 0.58
N LEU A 61 1.13 -10.22 0.64
CA LEU A 61 2.17 -11.22 0.43
C LEU A 61 2.23 -12.26 1.54
N LEU A 62 2.08 -11.85 2.81
CA LEU A 62 2.11 -12.80 3.92
C LEU A 62 0.97 -13.84 3.81
N ILE A 63 -0.21 -13.41 3.39
CA ILE A 63 -1.41 -14.26 3.33
C ILE A 63 -1.53 -15.00 2.00
N LEU A 64 -1.31 -14.31 0.88
CA LEU A 64 -1.69 -14.79 -0.46
C LEU A 64 -0.53 -15.39 -1.27
N ARG A 65 0.73 -15.20 -0.85
CA ARG A 65 1.90 -15.70 -1.61
C ARG A 65 1.86 -17.21 -1.86
N ARG A 66 1.26 -18.00 -0.97
CA ARG A 66 1.05 -19.45 -1.16
C ARG A 66 0.18 -19.78 -2.37
N PHE A 67 -0.66 -18.85 -2.81
CA PHE A 67 -1.57 -18.99 -3.94
C PHE A 67 -1.09 -18.28 -5.20
N GLN A 68 0.14 -17.73 -5.23
CA GLN A 68 0.67 -16.94 -6.35
C GLN A 68 0.60 -17.61 -7.74
N LYS A 69 0.46 -18.94 -7.82
CA LYS A 69 0.30 -19.69 -9.08
C LYS A 69 -1.16 -19.78 -9.56
N HIS A 70 -2.12 -19.36 -8.75
CA HIS A 70 -3.55 -19.43 -9.01
C HIS A 70 -4.16 -18.01 -8.99
N PRO A 71 -3.99 -17.23 -10.08
CA PRO A 71 -4.36 -15.81 -10.11
C PRO A 71 -5.84 -15.58 -9.81
N VAL A 72 -6.73 -16.43 -10.30
CA VAL A 72 -8.18 -16.35 -10.00
C VAL A 72 -8.44 -16.48 -8.49
N LYS A 73 -7.74 -17.40 -7.81
CA LYS A 73 -7.87 -17.55 -6.36
C LYS A 73 -7.30 -16.35 -5.60
N VAL A 74 -6.18 -15.81 -6.07
CA VAL A 74 -5.58 -14.59 -5.51
C VAL A 74 -6.53 -13.41 -5.66
N PHE A 75 -7.20 -13.28 -6.82
CA PHE A 75 -8.17 -12.22 -7.08
C PHE A 75 -9.28 -12.18 -6.02
N PHE A 76 -9.99 -13.30 -5.83
CA PHE A 76 -11.10 -13.34 -4.87
C PHE A 76 -10.64 -13.17 -3.42
N LEU A 77 -9.49 -13.75 -3.05
CA LEU A 77 -8.95 -13.59 -1.70
C LEU A 77 -8.42 -12.17 -1.44
N ALA A 78 -7.83 -11.53 -2.44
CA ALA A 78 -7.36 -10.15 -2.34
C ALA A 78 -8.54 -9.17 -2.28
N ALA A 79 -9.57 -9.38 -3.09
CA ALA A 79 -10.81 -8.63 -3.03
C ALA A 79 -11.44 -8.74 -1.62
N LEU A 80 -11.57 -9.97 -1.10
CA LEU A 80 -12.12 -10.20 0.23
C LEU A 80 -11.27 -9.54 1.33
N LEU A 81 -9.95 -9.72 1.30
CA LEU A 81 -9.04 -9.17 2.30
C LEU A 81 -9.02 -7.64 2.26
N GLY A 82 -8.94 -7.06 1.06
CA GLY A 82 -8.94 -5.61 0.85
C GLY A 82 -10.23 -4.99 1.32
N SER A 83 -11.39 -5.52 0.87
CA SER A 83 -12.70 -5.04 1.32
C SER A 83 -12.91 -5.24 2.81
N PHE A 84 -12.42 -6.33 3.42
CA PHE A 84 -12.51 -6.49 4.87
C PHE A 84 -11.74 -5.41 5.62
N VAL A 85 -10.49 -5.14 5.21
CA VAL A 85 -9.65 -4.10 5.82
C VAL A 85 -10.26 -2.71 5.60
N GLU A 86 -10.73 -2.41 4.39
CA GLU A 86 -11.40 -1.16 4.06
C GLU A 86 -12.65 -0.97 4.91
N LEU A 87 -13.53 -1.97 4.98
CA LEU A 87 -14.72 -1.93 5.81
C LEU A 87 -14.38 -1.71 7.29
N PHE A 88 -13.41 -2.48 7.82
CA PHE A 88 -13.03 -2.40 9.22
C PHE A 88 -12.44 -1.02 9.56
N ILE A 89 -11.53 -0.50 8.74
CA ILE A 89 -10.92 0.82 8.96
C ILE A 89 -11.98 1.92 8.83
N GLY A 90 -12.81 1.88 7.79
CA GLY A 90 -13.86 2.86 7.57
C GLY A 90 -14.88 2.88 8.71
N TRP A 91 -15.34 1.71 9.16
CA TRP A 91 -16.23 1.59 10.31
C TRP A 91 -15.57 2.07 11.61
N PHE A 92 -14.32 1.64 11.89
CA PHE A 92 -13.59 2.02 13.10
C PHE A 92 -13.40 3.53 13.20
N LEU A 93 -13.02 4.18 12.10
CA LEU A 93 -12.87 5.64 12.02
C LEU A 93 -14.18 6.37 12.28
N ALA A 94 -15.27 5.86 11.71
CA ALA A 94 -16.59 6.46 11.90
C ALA A 94 -17.07 6.34 13.35
N GLN A 95 -16.83 5.20 14.01
CA GLN A 95 -17.31 4.96 15.38
C GLN A 95 -16.45 5.63 16.46
N VAL A 96 -15.13 5.62 16.29
CA VAL A 96 -14.20 6.10 17.32
C VAL A 96 -13.83 7.57 17.14
N PHE A 97 -13.65 8.00 15.90
CA PHE A 97 -13.17 9.35 15.59
C PHE A 97 -14.22 10.24 14.93
N HIS A 98 -15.40 9.69 14.60
CA HIS A 98 -16.44 10.40 13.83
C HIS A 98 -15.94 10.96 12.49
N LEU A 99 -14.94 10.29 11.89
CA LEU A 99 -14.32 10.67 10.63
C LEU A 99 -14.70 9.70 9.50
N ARG A 100 -14.81 10.22 8.28
CA ARG A 100 -15.08 9.43 7.07
C ARG A 100 -14.15 9.88 5.95
N TYR A 101 -13.23 9.00 5.54
CA TYR A 101 -12.24 9.30 4.49
C TYR A 101 -12.74 9.00 3.06
N TRP A 102 -13.76 8.16 2.93
CA TRP A 102 -14.37 7.84 1.65
C TRP A 102 -15.86 7.54 1.84
N ASP A 103 -16.63 7.76 0.78
CA ASP A 103 -18.04 7.41 0.76
C ASP A 103 -18.44 6.78 -0.57
N TYR A 104 -18.96 5.55 -0.48
CA TYR A 104 -19.40 4.76 -1.62
C TYR A 104 -20.94 4.61 -1.71
N HIS A 105 -21.73 5.46 -1.04
CA HIS A 105 -23.20 5.33 -1.06
C HIS A 105 -23.81 5.33 -2.47
N ASP A 106 -23.24 6.11 -3.41
CA ASP A 106 -23.73 6.21 -4.79
C ASP A 106 -23.20 5.10 -5.72
N TYR A 107 -22.46 4.13 -5.17
CA TYR A 107 -21.81 3.07 -5.93
C TYR A 107 -22.54 1.73 -5.82
N PRO A 108 -22.45 0.87 -6.87
CA PRO A 108 -23.16 -0.39 -6.90
C PRO A 108 -22.64 -1.39 -5.86
N LEU A 109 -23.57 -2.17 -5.29
CA LEU A 109 -23.33 -3.17 -4.24
C LEU A 109 -22.47 -2.61 -3.08
N GLN A 110 -22.79 -1.40 -2.65
CA GLN A 110 -22.17 -0.80 -1.48
C GLN A 110 -22.67 -1.43 -0.18
N LEU A 111 -21.81 -1.43 0.84
CA LEU A 111 -22.16 -1.84 2.20
C LEU A 111 -21.85 -0.70 3.17
N GLY A 112 -22.91 -0.03 3.64
CA GLY A 112 -22.83 1.13 4.55
C GLY A 112 -22.06 2.34 3.97
N GLY A 113 -21.87 2.36 2.66
CA GLY A 113 -20.97 3.26 1.92
C GLY A 113 -19.49 3.10 2.28
N TYR A 114 -19.11 2.06 3.04
CA TYR A 114 -17.72 1.81 3.45
C TYR A 114 -16.93 1.02 2.41
N ILE A 115 -17.60 0.13 1.69
CA ILE A 115 -17.02 -0.64 0.58
C ILE A 115 -18.02 -0.67 -0.57
N CYS A 116 -17.55 -0.90 -1.80
CA CYS A 116 -18.41 -1.14 -2.96
C CYS A 116 -17.83 -2.22 -3.87
N LEU A 117 -18.60 -2.60 -4.90
CA LEU A 117 -18.11 -3.57 -5.90
C LEU A 117 -16.83 -3.09 -6.58
N TYR A 118 -16.75 -1.80 -6.94
CA TYR A 118 -15.57 -1.28 -7.64
C TYR A 118 -14.31 -1.30 -6.77
N SER A 119 -14.41 -0.97 -5.48
CA SER A 119 -13.26 -1.07 -4.58
C SER A 119 -12.82 -2.53 -4.41
N ALA A 120 -13.78 -3.45 -4.24
CA ALA A 120 -13.50 -4.89 -4.16
C ALA A 120 -12.80 -5.44 -5.42
N LEU A 121 -13.28 -5.07 -6.62
CA LEU A 121 -12.64 -5.43 -7.88
C LEU A 121 -11.24 -4.81 -7.99
N GLY A 122 -11.08 -3.55 -7.59
CA GLY A 122 -9.78 -2.87 -7.53
C GLY A 122 -8.77 -3.61 -6.67
N PHE A 123 -9.15 -4.01 -5.45
CA PHE A 123 -8.31 -4.83 -4.58
C PHE A 123 -7.99 -6.20 -5.18
N GLY A 124 -8.95 -6.83 -5.86
CA GLY A 124 -8.74 -8.09 -6.57
C GLY A 124 -7.67 -7.97 -7.66
N ILE A 125 -7.79 -6.97 -8.55
CA ILE A 125 -6.84 -6.71 -9.63
C ILE A 125 -5.46 -6.35 -9.05
N ALA A 126 -5.43 -5.39 -8.12
CA ALA A 126 -4.19 -4.94 -7.49
C ALA A 126 -3.48 -6.09 -6.77
N GLY A 127 -4.22 -6.94 -6.07
CA GLY A 127 -3.67 -8.11 -5.38
C GLY A 127 -3.08 -9.13 -6.34
N VAL A 128 -3.73 -9.40 -7.48
CA VAL A 128 -3.16 -10.28 -8.52
C VAL A 128 -1.89 -9.68 -9.10
N LEU A 129 -1.93 -8.41 -9.53
CA LEU A 129 -0.76 -7.73 -10.08
C LEU A 129 0.40 -7.73 -9.08
N TRP A 130 0.12 -7.43 -7.82
CA TRP A 130 1.13 -7.40 -6.78
C TRP A 130 1.70 -8.80 -6.49
N VAL A 131 0.87 -9.77 -6.13
CA VAL A 131 1.31 -11.08 -5.63
C VAL A 131 1.84 -11.98 -6.74
N CYS A 132 1.20 -11.97 -7.92
CA CYS A 132 1.57 -12.86 -9.02
C CYS A 132 2.66 -12.27 -9.93
N VAL A 133 2.72 -10.94 -10.07
CA VAL A 133 3.61 -10.27 -11.04
C VAL A 133 4.70 -9.45 -10.34
N PHE A 134 4.33 -8.31 -9.73
CA PHE A 134 5.31 -7.34 -9.22
C PHE A 134 6.20 -7.90 -8.14
N ALA A 135 5.65 -8.58 -7.13
CA ALA A 135 6.43 -9.15 -6.04
C ALA A 135 7.41 -10.23 -6.53
N ARG A 136 7.05 -10.98 -7.60
CA ARG A 136 7.93 -11.97 -8.21
C ARG A 136 9.10 -11.31 -8.93
N ILE A 137 8.82 -10.30 -9.76
CA ILE A 137 9.85 -9.54 -10.48
C ILE A 137 10.76 -8.83 -9.48
N ALA A 138 10.18 -8.12 -8.52
CA ALA A 138 10.89 -7.41 -7.47
C ALA A 138 11.73 -8.36 -6.60
N SER A 139 11.22 -9.55 -6.23
CA SER A 139 12.00 -10.56 -5.51
C SER A 139 13.21 -11.03 -6.31
N HIS A 140 13.07 -11.21 -7.62
CA HIS A 140 14.14 -11.68 -8.47
C HIS A 140 15.23 -10.61 -8.63
N LEU A 141 14.85 -9.35 -8.83
CA LEU A 141 15.78 -8.22 -8.87
C LEU A 141 16.49 -8.03 -7.53
N TRP A 142 15.75 -8.08 -6.42
CA TRP A 142 16.29 -7.96 -5.07
C TRP A 142 17.37 -9.00 -4.80
N ARG A 143 17.10 -10.27 -5.14
CA ARG A 143 18.05 -11.37 -4.93
C ARG A 143 19.31 -11.30 -5.79
N LYS A 144 19.27 -10.58 -6.92
CA LYS A 144 20.44 -10.35 -7.78
C LYS A 144 21.37 -9.27 -7.22
N MET A 145 20.86 -8.35 -6.41
CA MET A 145 21.69 -7.29 -5.81
C MET A 145 22.63 -7.86 -4.73
N PRO A 146 23.89 -7.42 -4.67
CA PRO A 146 24.81 -7.76 -3.59
C PRO A 146 24.27 -7.35 -2.22
N VAL A 147 24.49 -8.19 -1.20
CA VAL A 147 24.01 -7.95 0.18
C VAL A 147 24.47 -6.59 0.76
N PRO A 148 25.72 -6.13 0.55
CA PRO A 148 26.13 -4.80 1.03
C PRO A 148 25.29 -3.68 0.42
N LEU A 149 24.99 -3.78 -0.88
CA LEU A 149 24.19 -2.78 -1.59
C LEU A 149 22.72 -2.79 -1.12
N GLN A 150 22.15 -3.98 -0.89
CA GLN A 150 20.81 -4.10 -0.29
C GLN A 150 20.72 -3.40 1.06
N ARG A 151 21.74 -3.57 1.92
CA ARG A 151 21.79 -2.94 3.24
C ARG A 151 21.89 -1.43 3.13
N ILE A 152 22.82 -0.91 2.32
CA ILE A 152 22.97 0.53 2.12
C ILE A 152 21.65 1.14 1.61
N PHE A 153 21.07 0.52 0.57
CA PHE A 153 19.82 0.98 -0.02
C PHE A 153 18.67 1.03 1.00
N LEU A 154 18.47 -0.03 1.78
CA LEU A 154 17.41 -0.05 2.80
C LEU A 154 17.69 0.93 3.93
N THR A 155 18.94 1.06 4.39
CA THR A 155 19.29 2.02 5.43
C THR A 155 18.95 3.44 4.98
N LEU A 156 19.29 3.81 3.75
CA LEU A 156 18.94 5.12 3.19
C LEU A 156 17.43 5.33 3.11
N LEU A 157 16.67 4.34 2.62
CA LEU A 157 15.21 4.42 2.56
C LEU A 157 14.58 4.55 3.95
N ILE A 158 15.03 3.77 4.93
CA ILE A 158 14.53 3.83 6.30
C ILE A 158 14.84 5.19 6.92
N LEU A 159 16.06 5.69 6.77
CA LEU A 159 16.43 7.00 7.32
C LEU A 159 15.61 8.12 6.67
N ALA A 160 15.47 8.11 5.34
CA ALA A 160 14.65 9.10 4.64
C ALA A 160 13.18 9.06 5.09
N PHE A 161 12.62 7.85 5.23
CA PHE A 161 11.26 7.66 5.71
C PHE A 161 11.06 8.13 7.16
N LEU A 162 12.02 7.83 8.05
CA LEU A 162 11.95 8.26 9.44
C LEU A 162 12.08 9.78 9.58
N LEU A 163 12.97 10.40 8.80
CA LEU A 163 13.13 11.85 8.77
C LEU A 163 11.84 12.53 8.27
N ASP A 164 11.22 11.98 7.24
CA ASP A 164 9.97 12.52 6.71
C ASP A 164 8.79 12.31 7.68
N CYS A 165 8.69 11.14 8.32
CA CYS A 165 7.73 10.93 9.41
C CYS A 165 7.92 11.96 10.54
N ALA A 166 9.17 12.22 10.95
CA ALA A 166 9.46 13.21 11.98
C ALA A 166 9.10 14.64 11.53
N ALA A 167 9.44 15.01 10.29
CA ALA A 167 9.09 16.29 9.71
C ALA A 167 7.58 16.48 9.61
N ALA A 168 6.85 15.48 9.11
CA ALA A 168 5.40 15.48 8.97
C ALA A 168 4.66 15.53 10.32
N LEU A 169 5.21 14.93 11.38
CA LEU A 169 4.62 15.03 12.72
C LEU A 169 4.72 16.44 13.31
N ILE A 170 5.71 17.23 12.90
CA ILE A 170 5.89 18.62 13.37
C ILE A 170 5.17 19.60 12.42
N PHE A 171 5.33 19.38 11.12
CA PHE A 171 4.75 20.16 10.04
C PHE A 171 3.99 19.18 9.12
N PRO A 172 2.72 18.88 9.38
CA PRO A 172 1.97 17.94 8.55
C PRO A 172 1.87 18.45 7.12
N ASN A 173 2.06 17.56 6.14
CA ASN A 173 1.80 17.87 4.75
C ASN A 173 0.29 18.09 4.59
N ALA A 174 -0.12 19.36 4.56
CA ALA A 174 -1.50 19.79 4.54
C ALA A 174 -1.67 20.94 3.53
N GLY A 175 -2.80 20.96 2.83
CA GLY A 175 -3.05 21.93 1.78
C GLY A 175 -4.26 21.58 0.94
N HIS A 176 -4.65 22.51 0.07
CA HIS A 176 -5.74 22.32 -0.88
C HIS A 176 -5.43 21.09 -1.76
N ASN A 177 -6.38 20.15 -1.86
CA ASN A 177 -6.26 18.84 -2.53
C ASN A 177 -5.37 17.78 -1.82
N ILE A 178 -4.85 18.04 -0.62
CA ILE A 178 -4.08 17.07 0.19
C ILE A 178 -4.90 16.60 1.40
N THR A 179 -5.61 17.52 2.04
CA THR A 179 -6.51 17.24 3.18
C THR A 179 -7.94 17.60 2.80
N PHE A 180 -8.91 16.73 3.12
CA PHE A 180 -10.34 17.07 3.02
C PHE A 180 -10.64 18.17 4.05
N SER A 181 -10.78 19.40 3.61
CA SER A 181 -11.13 20.57 4.43
C SER A 181 -12.48 21.12 4.00
#